data_AF-A0AAQ3NJM8-F1
#
_entry.id   AF-A0AAQ3NJM8-F1
#
_cell.length_a   1.000
_cell.length_b   1.000
_cell.length_c   1.000
_cell.angle_alpha   90.00
_cell.angle_beta   90.00
_cell.angle_gamma   90.00
#
_symmetry.space_group_name_H-M   'P 1'
#
loop_
_entity.id
_entity.type
_entity.pdbx_description
1 polymer ?
#
loop_
_entity_poly.entity_id
_entity_poly.type
_entity_poly.pdbx_seq_one_letter_code
_entity_poly.pdbx_strand_id
1 'polypeptide(L)'
;RLRSRRSRQKELEAFAQFASDLDKATQNQLARGQRLRELLKQSQSAPLIVEEQIVTIYTGTNGYLDSLEIGQVRKFLVELRAYLKTNKPQFKEIISSTKTFTGEAEALLKDAIKDRRRRHQGQSFGPKNLYRNNTV
;
A
#
# COMPACT_ATOMS: atom_id res chain seq x y z
N ARG A 1 -8.81 44.95 -24.31
CA ARG A 1 -7.39 44.55 -24.00
C ARG A 1 -7.26 43.82 -22.66
N LEU A 2 -7.89 44.26 -21.57
CA LEU A 2 -7.84 43.57 -20.26
C LEU A 2 -8.51 42.18 -20.21
N ARG A 3 -9.66 41.99 -20.88
CA ARG A 3 -10.33 40.67 -20.96
C ARG A 3 -9.47 39.60 -21.64
N SER A 4 -8.79 39.96 -22.73
CA SER A 4 -7.90 39.05 -23.47
C SER A 4 -6.67 38.61 -22.68
N ARG A 5 -6.16 39.46 -21.76
CA ARG A 5 -5.07 39.09 -20.85
C ARG A 5 -5.54 38.13 -19.75
N ARG A 6 -6.74 38.33 -19.20
CA ARG A 6 -7.31 37.43 -18.17
C ARG A 6 -7.59 36.01 -18.69
N SER A 7 -8.01 35.86 -19.96
CA SER A 7 -8.21 34.53 -20.57
C SER A 7 -6.89 33.75 -20.66
N ARG A 8 -5.84 34.37 -21.22
CA ARG A 8 -4.52 33.74 -21.37
C ARG A 8 -3.89 33.37 -20.03
N GLN A 9 -4.12 34.17 -18.99
CA GLN A 9 -3.61 33.88 -17.65
C GLN A 9 -4.31 32.67 -17.01
N LYS A 10 -5.63 32.54 -17.18
CA LYS A 10 -6.37 31.34 -16.75
C LYS A 10 -5.97 30.09 -17.51
N GLU A 11 -5.70 30.21 -18.82
CA GLU A 11 -5.20 29.11 -19.63
C GLU A 11 -3.81 28.66 -19.13
N LEU A 12 -2.89 29.60 -18.90
CA LEU A 12 -1.57 29.29 -18.35
C LEU A 12 -1.62 28.67 -16.93
N GLU A 13 -2.48 29.18 -16.06
CA GLU A 13 -2.71 28.61 -14.72
C GLU A 13 -3.28 27.19 -14.81
N ALA A 14 -4.23 26.94 -15.72
CA ALA A 14 -4.74 25.60 -15.96
C ALA A 14 -3.64 24.66 -16.48
N PHE A 15 -2.80 25.08 -17.43
CA PHE A 15 -1.66 24.27 -17.91
C PHE A 15 -0.64 23.97 -16.81
N ALA A 16 -0.32 24.94 -15.95
CA ALA A 16 0.59 24.74 -14.81
C ALA A 16 -0.01 23.77 -13.78
N GLN A 17 -1.32 23.86 -13.51
CA GLN A 17 -2.03 22.95 -12.63
C GLN A 17 -2.08 21.53 -13.22
N PHE A 18 -2.38 21.38 -14.52
CA PHE A 18 -2.34 20.09 -15.21
C PHE A 18 -0.95 19.47 -15.20
N ALA A 19 0.11 20.25 -15.39
CA ALA A 19 1.48 19.76 -15.30
C ALA A 19 1.85 19.31 -13.87
N SER A 20 1.47 20.07 -12.85
CA SER A 20 1.65 19.70 -11.44
C SER A 20 0.88 18.45 -11.06
N ASP A 21 -0.36 18.31 -11.50
CA ASP A 21 -1.20 17.16 -11.18
C ASP A 21 -0.75 15.90 -11.94
N LEU A 22 -0.28 16.06 -13.19
CA LEU A 22 0.36 15.00 -13.96
C LEU A 22 1.64 14.50 -13.28
N ASP A 23 2.47 15.42 -12.76
CA ASP A 23 3.71 15.04 -12.07
C ASP A 23 3.41 14.26 -10.78
N LYS A 24 2.45 14.72 -9.96
CA LYS A 24 2.03 14.00 -8.74
C LYS A 24 1.44 12.61 -9.05
N ALA A 25 0.58 12.51 -10.05
CA ALA A 25 0.00 11.24 -10.47
C ALA A 25 1.08 10.26 -10.96
N THR A 26 2.03 10.77 -11.75
CA THR A 26 3.17 10.00 -12.27
C THR A 26 4.10 9.53 -11.15
N GLN A 27 4.44 10.41 -10.21
CA GLN A 27 5.25 10.06 -9.03
C GLN A 27 4.60 8.95 -8.19
N ASN A 28 3.29 9.02 -7.97
CA ASN A 28 2.55 7.99 -7.25
C ASN A 28 2.57 6.64 -8.00
N GLN A 29 2.40 6.66 -9.32
CA GLN A 29 2.49 5.44 -10.14
C GLN A 29 3.89 4.83 -10.11
N LEU A 30 4.94 5.64 -10.22
CA LEU A 30 6.34 5.19 -10.14
C LEU A 30 6.65 4.58 -8.76
N ALA A 31 6.23 5.25 -7.69
CA ALA A 31 6.43 4.77 -6.33
C ALA A 31 5.69 3.45 -6.07
N ARG A 32 4.49 3.27 -6.65
CA ARG A 32 3.76 1.99 -6.61
C ARG A 32 4.48 0.92 -7.43
N GLY A 33 4.94 1.26 -8.63
CA GLY A 33 5.71 0.35 -9.49
C GLY A 33 7.00 -0.17 -8.83
N GLN A 34 7.72 0.70 -8.11
CA GLN A 34 8.89 0.31 -7.33
C GLN A 34 8.54 -0.67 -6.20
N ARG A 35 7.46 -0.41 -5.46
CA ARG A 35 6.97 -1.32 -4.42
C ARG A 35 6.54 -2.67 -5.00
N LEU A 36 5.80 -2.68 -6.10
CA LEU A 36 5.38 -3.90 -6.79
C LEU A 36 6.57 -4.72 -7.28
N ARG A 37 7.60 -4.08 -7.84
CA ARG A 37 8.84 -4.79 -8.21
C ARG A 37 9.52 -5.43 -7.00
N GLU A 38 9.55 -4.75 -5.86
CA GLU A 38 10.14 -5.31 -4.65
C GLU A 38 9.31 -6.42 -3.99
N LEU A 39 8.00 -6.41 -4.22
CA LEU A 39 7.09 -7.50 -3.85
C LEU A 39 7.30 -8.75 -4.71
N LEU A 40 7.59 -8.56 -5.99
CA LEU A 40 7.84 -9.64 -6.94
C LEU A 40 9.24 -10.23 -6.82
N LYS A 41 10.18 -9.56 -6.11
CA LYS A 41 11.44 -10.18 -5.68
C LYS A 41 11.17 -11.23 -4.59
N GLN A 42 10.71 -12.39 -5.02
CA GLN A 42 10.52 -13.54 -4.15
C GLN A 42 11.86 -14.06 -3.63
N SER A 43 11.95 -14.35 -2.33
CA SER A 43 13.00 -15.19 -1.76
C SER A 43 12.89 -16.57 -2.42
N GLN A 44 14.01 -17.11 -2.92
CA GLN A 44 14.09 -18.26 -3.83
C GLN A 44 13.64 -19.62 -3.22
N SER A 45 12.94 -19.66 -2.08
CA SER A 45 12.53 -20.90 -1.41
C SER A 45 11.25 -20.79 -0.56
N ALA A 46 10.35 -19.86 -0.88
CA ALA A 46 9.07 -19.72 -0.17
C ALA A 46 7.88 -19.85 -1.13
N PRO A 47 7.48 -21.09 -1.51
CA PRO A 47 6.29 -21.29 -2.32
C PRO A 47 5.06 -20.75 -1.57
N LEU A 48 4.40 -19.76 -2.17
CA LEU A 48 3.18 -19.16 -1.62
C LEU A 48 1.98 -19.95 -2.12
N ILE A 49 1.09 -20.31 -1.20
CA ILE A 49 -0.23 -20.87 -1.54
C ILE A 49 -1.08 -19.83 -2.28
N VAL A 50 -2.03 -20.27 -3.10
CA VAL A 50 -2.83 -19.40 -3.98
C VAL A 50 -3.54 -18.30 -3.18
N GLU A 51 -4.03 -18.60 -1.98
CA GLU A 51 -4.73 -17.62 -1.14
C GLU A 51 -3.78 -16.50 -0.67
N GLU A 52 -2.54 -16.83 -0.34
CA GLU A 52 -1.51 -15.85 0.04
C GLU A 52 -1.04 -15.00 -1.14
N GLN A 53 -1.00 -15.58 -2.34
CA GLN A 53 -0.70 -14.85 -3.57
C GLN A 53 -1.79 -13.82 -3.86
N ILE A 54 -3.07 -14.21 -3.77
CA ILE A 54 -4.21 -13.31 -3.96
C ILE A 54 -4.14 -12.14 -2.97
N VAL A 55 -3.88 -12.40 -1.69
CA VAL A 55 -3.70 -11.35 -0.67
C VAL A 55 -2.60 -10.37 -1.05
N THR A 56 -1.46 -10.88 -1.54
CA THR A 56 -0.30 -10.07 -1.89
C THR A 56 -0.56 -9.18 -3.10
N ILE A 57 -1.20 -9.74 -4.14
CA ILE A 57 -1.56 -9.02 -5.34
C ILE A 57 -2.63 -7.97 -5.01
N TYR A 58 -3.68 -8.36 -4.28
CA TYR A 58 -4.78 -7.47 -3.91
C TYR A 58 -4.28 -6.28 -3.07
N THR A 59 -3.39 -6.51 -2.10
CA THR A 59 -2.82 -5.45 -1.26
C THR A 59 -1.92 -4.49 -2.05
N GLY A 60 -1.14 -5.01 -3.00
CA GLY A 60 -0.29 -4.21 -3.89
C GLY A 60 -1.08 -3.40 -4.91
N THR A 61 -2.08 -3.99 -5.56
CA THR A 61 -2.86 -3.32 -6.61
C THR A 61 -3.74 -2.19 -6.06
N ASN A 62 -4.34 -2.39 -4.88
CA ASN A 62 -5.21 -1.39 -4.24
C ASN A 62 -4.45 -0.28 -3.49
N GLY A 63 -3.12 -0.27 -3.52
CA GLY A 63 -2.32 0.80 -2.91
C GLY A 63 -2.33 0.81 -1.38
N TYR A 64 -2.77 -0.27 -0.73
CA TYR A 64 -2.70 -0.36 0.75
C TYR A 64 -1.27 -0.35 1.28
N LEU A 65 -0.30 -0.65 0.41
CA LEU A 65 1.13 -0.64 0.70
C LEU A 65 1.81 0.70 0.40
N ASP A 66 1.10 1.67 -0.21
CA ASP A 66 1.70 2.97 -0.59
C ASP A 66 2.08 3.80 0.64
N SER A 67 1.37 3.63 1.75
CA SER A 67 1.69 4.28 3.04
C SER A 67 2.89 3.69 3.77
N LEU A 68 3.43 2.55 3.31
CA LEU A 68 4.54 1.86 3.95
C LEU A 68 5.85 2.14 3.20
N GLU A 69 6.95 2.21 3.95
CA GLU A 69 8.30 2.22 3.39
C GLU A 69 8.63 0.86 2.76
N ILE A 70 9.39 0.87 1.66
CA ILE A 70 9.73 -0.33 0.88
C ILE A 70 10.31 -1.46 1.76
N GLY A 71 11.15 -1.12 2.75
CA GLY A 71 11.73 -2.10 3.67
C GLY A 71 10.74 -2.74 4.64
N GLN A 72 9.61 -2.07 4.92
CA GLN A 72 8.57 -2.56 5.82
C GLN A 72 7.50 -3.38 5.10
N VAL A 73 7.33 -3.18 3.78
CA VAL A 73 6.32 -3.88 2.97
C VAL A 73 6.42 -5.40 3.10
N ARG A 74 7.63 -5.98 3.04
CA ARG A 74 7.82 -7.44 3.17
C ARG A 74 7.39 -7.95 4.54
N LYS A 75 7.78 -7.26 5.61
CA LYS A 75 7.42 -7.63 7.00
C LYS A 75 5.91 -7.57 7.19
N PHE A 76 5.29 -6.48 6.73
CA PHE A 76 3.84 -6.30 6.80
C PHE A 76 3.07 -7.43 6.10
N LEU A 77 3.53 -7.87 4.91
CA LEU A 77 2.86 -8.96 4.19
C LEU A 77 2.99 -10.32 4.90
N VAL A 78 4.17 -10.64 5.43
CA VAL A 78 4.37 -11.89 6.19
C VAL A 78 3.43 -11.92 7.40
N GLU A 79 3.35 -10.81 8.13
CA GLU A 79 2.47 -10.68 9.28
C GLU A 79 0.98 -10.67 8.91
N LEU A 80 0.61 -10.04 7.79
CA LEU A 80 -0.77 -10.05 7.29
C LEU A 80 -1.21 -11.46 6.93
N ARG A 81 -0.35 -12.23 6.24
CA ARG A 81 -0.62 -13.64 5.91
C ARG A 81 -0.76 -14.49 7.17
N ALA A 82 0.12 -14.30 8.16
CA ALA A 82 0.01 -14.97 9.45
C ALA A 82 -1.29 -14.60 10.17
N TYR A 83 -1.65 -13.31 10.17
CA TYR A 83 -2.89 -12.83 10.79
C TYR A 83 -4.14 -13.46 10.15
N LEU A 84 -4.18 -13.53 8.82
CA LEU A 84 -5.29 -14.17 8.08
C LEU A 84 -5.40 -15.66 8.41
N LYS A 85 -4.27 -16.38 8.48
CA LYS A 85 -4.24 -17.80 8.88
C LYS A 85 -4.84 -18.03 10.26
N THR A 86 -4.54 -17.17 11.23
CA THR A 86 -4.98 -17.35 12.63
C THR A 86 -6.38 -16.81 12.89
N ASN A 87 -6.71 -15.62 12.38
CA ASN A 87 -7.92 -14.89 12.78
C ASN A 87 -9.06 -15.01 11.77
N LYS A 88 -8.77 -15.35 10.51
CA LYS A 88 -9.77 -15.45 9.45
C LYS A 88 -9.57 -16.71 8.60
N PRO A 89 -9.62 -17.92 9.20
CA PRO A 89 -9.49 -19.18 8.45
C PRO A 89 -10.58 -19.32 7.36
N GLN A 90 -11.77 -18.74 7.60
CA GLN A 90 -12.87 -18.68 6.65
C GLN A 90 -12.47 -18.08 5.28
N PHE A 91 -11.54 -17.12 5.25
CA PHE A 91 -11.04 -16.56 4.00
C PHE A 91 -10.38 -17.63 3.12
N LYS A 92 -9.60 -18.53 3.74
CA LYS A 92 -8.94 -19.63 3.05
C LYS A 92 -9.99 -20.63 2.53
N GLU A 93 -10.98 -20.95 3.35
CA GLU A 93 -12.06 -21.87 2.98
C GLU A 93 -12.87 -21.36 1.79
N ILE A 94 -13.24 -20.07 1.78
CA ILE A 94 -13.98 -19.44 0.68
C ILE A 94 -13.17 -19.48 -0.63
N ILE A 95 -11.86 -19.18 -0.58
CA ILE A 95 -11.02 -19.19 -1.77
C ILE A 95 -10.76 -20.63 -2.26
N SER A 96 -10.52 -21.57 -1.35
CA SER A 96 -10.28 -22.96 -1.70
C SER A 96 -11.52 -23.65 -2.27
N SER A 97 -12.71 -23.30 -1.79
CA SER A 97 -13.99 -23.89 -2.23
C SER A 97 -14.51 -23.21 -3.50
N THR A 98 -14.68 -21.90 -3.46
CA THR A 98 -15.31 -21.13 -4.54
C THR A 98 -14.35 -20.85 -5.70
N LYS A 99 -13.02 -20.99 -5.48
CA LYS A 99 -11.94 -20.63 -6.43
C LYS A 99 -12.05 -19.23 -7.01
N THR A 100 -12.88 -18.38 -6.41
CA THR A 100 -13.21 -17.05 -6.89
C THR A 100 -13.10 -16.09 -5.72
N PHE A 101 -12.66 -14.87 -6.03
CA PHE A 101 -12.56 -13.80 -5.06
C PHE A 101 -13.94 -13.16 -4.92
N THR A 102 -14.75 -13.68 -4.00
CA THR A 102 -16.10 -13.18 -3.73
C THR A 102 -16.06 -11.88 -2.91
N GLY A 103 -17.15 -11.10 -2.95
CA GLY A 103 -17.26 -9.87 -2.16
C GLY A 103 -17.11 -10.08 -0.65
N GLU A 104 -17.50 -11.25 -0.14
CA GLU A 104 -17.29 -11.64 1.26
C GLU A 104 -15.80 -11.83 1.59
N ALA A 105 -15.05 -12.54 0.73
CA ALA A 105 -13.61 -12.70 0.88
C ALA A 105 -12.90 -11.33 0.82
N GLU A 106 -13.37 -10.44 -0.04
CA GLU A 106 -12.87 -9.07 -0.12
C GLU A 106 -13.11 -8.28 1.16
N ALA A 107 -14.33 -8.33 1.71
CA ALA A 107 -14.67 -7.65 2.96
C ALA A 107 -13.80 -8.16 4.13
N LEU A 108 -13.65 -9.48 4.24
CA LEU A 108 -12.80 -10.10 5.25
C LEU A 108 -11.34 -9.64 5.15
N LEU A 109 -10.82 -9.55 3.91
CA LEU A 109 -9.46 -9.09 3.64
C LEU A 109 -9.27 -7.61 3.96
N LYS A 110 -10.23 -6.74 3.57
CA LYS A 110 -10.20 -5.30 3.87
C LYS A 110 -10.14 -5.05 5.39
N ASP A 111 -10.97 -5.76 6.14
CA ASP A 111 -10.97 -5.68 7.60
C ASP A 111 -9.62 -6.13 8.19
N ALA A 112 -9.07 -7.25 7.70
CA ALA A 112 -7.77 -7.73 8.16
C ALA A 112 -6.64 -6.74 7.89
N ILE A 113 -6.66 -6.09 6.71
CA ILE A 113 -5.70 -5.04 6.35
C ILE A 113 -5.87 -3.84 7.29
N LYS A 114 -7.11 -3.42 7.57
CA LYS A 114 -7.41 -2.28 8.45
C LYS A 114 -6.91 -2.54 9.88
N ASP A 115 -7.14 -3.72 10.42
CA ASP A 115 -6.68 -4.12 11.74
C ASP A 115 -5.15 -4.22 11.80
N ARG A 116 -4.52 -4.84 10.79
CA ARG A 116 -3.06 -4.91 10.73
C ARG A 116 -2.45 -3.52 10.63
N ARG A 117 -3.04 -2.61 9.83
CA ARG A 117 -2.57 -1.22 9.70
C ARG A 117 -2.66 -0.46 11.03
N ARG A 118 -3.75 -0.64 11.79
CA ARG A 118 -3.88 -0.06 13.14
C ARG A 118 -2.78 -0.56 14.08
N ARG A 119 -2.50 -1.86 14.08
CA ARG A 119 -1.41 -2.43 14.90
C ARG A 119 -0.02 -1.97 14.46
N HIS A 120 0.20 -1.83 13.16
CA HIS A 120 1.46 -1.33 12.61
C HIS A 120 1.67 0.17 12.94
N GLN A 121 0.60 0.97 12.95
CA GLN A 121 0.64 2.37 13.43
C GLN A 121 0.89 2.46 14.94
N GLY A 122 0.35 1.53 15.73
CA GLY A 122 0.65 1.41 17.16
C GLY A 122 2.11 1.03 17.46
N GLN A 123 2.80 0.40 16.51
CA GLN A 123 4.22 0.02 16.64
C GLN A 123 5.18 1.13 16.18
N SER A 124 4.67 2.25 15.65
CA SER A 124 5.43 3.46 15.30
C SER A 124 5.58 4.45 16.47
N PHE A 125 5.21 4.06 17.70
CA PHE A 125 5.45 4.84 18.91
C PHE A 125 6.61 4.24 19.72
N GLY A 126 7.82 4.50 19.26
CA GLY A 126 8.96 4.71 20.15
C GLY A 126 9.39 6.16 19.95
N PRO A 127 9.41 7.02 20.99
CA PRO A 127 10.00 8.35 20.83
C PRO A 127 11.44 8.15 20.37
N LYS A 128 11.80 8.70 19.20
CA LYS A 128 13.21 8.98 18.89
C LYS A 128 13.69 10.08 19.84
N ASN A 129 13.84 9.75 21.12
CA ASN A 129 14.74 10.47 22.01
C ASN A 129 16.14 9.99 21.66
N LEU A 130 16.73 10.62 20.63
CA LEU A 130 18.16 10.51 20.34
C LEU A 130 18.90 11.83 20.59
N TYR A 131 18.40 12.64 21.52
CA TYR A 131 19.16 13.75 22.10
C TYR A 131 19.20 13.61 23.61
N ARG A 132 20.01 12.67 24.10
CA ARG A 132 20.64 12.79 25.41
C ARG A 132 22.00 12.10 25.40
N ASN A 133 23.01 12.92 25.65
CA ASN A 133 24.30 12.63 26.28
C ASN A 133 25.50 12.33 25.35
N ASN A 134 26.28 13.37 24.99
CA ASN A 134 27.59 13.64 25.64
C ASN A 134 28.39 14.76 24.93
N THR A 135 28.30 15.97 25.47
CA THR A 135 29.30 17.06 25.53
C THR A 135 28.62 18.07 26.47
N VAL A 136 29.11 18.42 27.66
CA VAL A 136 30.47 18.63 28.19
C VAL A 136 30.52 18.12 29.63
#